data_AF-A0A2H9T198-F1
#
_entry.id   AF-A0A2H9T198-F1
#
_cell.length_a   1.000
_cell.length_b   1.000
_cell.length_c   1.000
_cell.angle_alpha   90.00
_cell.angle_beta   90.00
_cell.angle_gamma   90.00
#
_symmetry.space_group_name_H-M   'P 1'
#
loop_
_entity.id
_entity.type
_entity.pdbx_description
1 polymer ?
#
loop_
_entity_poly.entity_id
_entity_poly.type
_entity_poly.pdbx_seq_one_letter_code
_entity_poly.pdbx_strand_id
1 'polypeptide(L)'
;NNNQQNSEVKEEKPVPKTEIKTEIKGAPKEAVKAPENFSLNKPPLALVRDSQKVEKAYSHSDLEGIYRLKIGKRRGLDIWIVDGAKVRKELYIDFVLGGNDQRYKFIPDGEIWIDNSISVEELEFTIIHEIFERELMKQGMTYTKAHELAAQEELKARINKTDSIDDLRARWYKLQESSKEQEIIKPKAEEQKPAV
;
A
#
# COMPACT_ATOMS: atom_id res chain seq x y z
N ASN A 1 22.51 26.46 58.29
CA ASN A 1 21.50 26.94 57.33
C ASN A 1 21.19 25.78 56.39
N ASN A 2 20.38 24.78 56.76
CA ASN A 2 18.93 24.83 57.00
C ASN A 2 18.20 25.74 56.01
N ASN A 3 17.65 25.16 54.93
CA ASN A 3 16.20 25.14 54.76
C ASN A 3 15.77 24.13 53.68
N GLN A 4 15.08 23.08 54.14
CA GLN A 4 14.18 22.28 53.33
C GLN A 4 12.97 23.15 52.98
N GLN A 5 12.54 23.13 51.71
CA GLN A 5 11.19 23.55 51.33
C GLN A 5 10.49 22.38 50.68
N ASN A 6 9.59 21.79 51.48
CA ASN A 6 8.41 21.10 51.02
C ASN A 6 7.58 22.04 50.13
N SER A 7 7.05 21.53 49.02
CA SER A 7 5.88 22.10 48.38
C SER A 7 4.90 20.97 48.06
N GLU A 8 3.69 21.17 48.57
CA GLU A 8 2.59 20.23 48.74
C GLU A 8 2.03 19.65 47.44
N VAL A 9 1.66 18.38 47.52
CA VAL A 9 0.72 17.71 46.62
C VAL A 9 -0.65 18.35 46.81
N LYS A 10 -1.15 19.06 45.80
CA LYS A 10 -2.54 19.54 45.79
C LYS A 10 -3.45 18.39 45.39
N GLU A 11 -4.31 17.96 46.31
CA GLU A 11 -5.46 17.09 46.04
C GLU A 11 -6.42 17.79 45.07
N GLU A 12 -6.57 17.23 43.87
CA GLU A 12 -7.65 17.61 42.95
C GLU A 12 -8.97 17.00 43.43
N LYS A 13 -9.95 17.86 43.71
CA LYS A 13 -11.33 17.47 44.04
C LYS A 13 -12.01 16.88 42.79
N PRO A 14 -12.83 15.81 42.91
CA PRO A 14 -13.48 15.20 41.77
C PRO A 14 -14.55 16.11 41.15
N VAL A 15 -14.47 16.30 39.84
CA VAL A 15 -15.45 17.04 39.02
C VAL A 15 -16.77 16.24 38.92
N PRO A 16 -17.94 16.86 39.13
CA PRO A 16 -19.22 16.17 39.05
C PRO A 16 -19.56 15.76 37.61
N LYS A 17 -19.91 14.47 37.42
CA LYS A 17 -20.43 13.94 36.15
C LYS A 17 -21.80 14.54 35.85
N THR A 18 -21.86 15.44 34.87
CA THR A 18 -23.14 15.96 34.37
C THR A 18 -23.66 15.04 33.27
N GLU A 19 -24.77 14.35 33.53
CA GLU A 19 -25.50 13.58 32.52
C GLU A 19 -26.18 14.53 31.53
N ILE A 20 -25.69 14.57 30.29
CA ILE A 20 -26.37 15.28 29.21
C ILE A 20 -27.39 14.31 28.59
N LYS A 21 -28.67 14.49 28.93
CA LYS A 21 -29.78 13.90 28.19
C LYS A 21 -30.12 14.80 27.01
N THR A 22 -29.65 14.45 25.81
CA THR A 22 -30.12 15.07 24.57
C THR A 22 -31.30 14.29 24.01
N GLU A 23 -32.48 14.89 24.18
CA GLU A 23 -33.75 14.45 23.60
C GLU A 23 -33.80 14.89 22.13
N ILE A 24 -33.64 13.94 21.18
CA ILE A 24 -33.72 14.24 19.75
C ILE A 24 -35.18 14.06 19.29
N LYS A 25 -35.89 15.18 19.09
CA LYS A 25 -37.20 15.21 18.44
C LYS A 25 -37.05 15.31 16.92
N GLY A 26 -37.61 14.32 16.21
CA GLY A 26 -38.23 14.47 14.89
C GLY A 26 -37.33 14.70 13.67
N ALA A 27 -37.04 13.64 12.94
CA ALA A 27 -36.68 13.67 11.51
C ALA A 27 -37.31 12.43 10.81
N PRO A 28 -37.65 12.50 9.52
CA PRO A 28 -38.72 11.69 8.91
C PRO A 28 -38.37 10.21 8.75
N LYS A 29 -39.40 9.36 8.91
CA LYS A 29 -39.37 7.92 8.64
C LYS A 29 -39.38 7.65 7.14
N GLU A 30 -38.26 7.85 6.46
CA GLU A 30 -38.03 7.18 5.18
C GLU A 30 -37.21 5.93 5.45
N ALA A 31 -37.81 4.77 5.14
CA ALA A 31 -37.15 3.49 5.26
C ALA A 31 -35.95 3.46 4.30
N VAL A 32 -34.75 3.66 4.85
CA VAL A 32 -33.51 3.36 4.14
C VAL A 32 -33.53 1.86 3.86
N LYS A 33 -33.85 1.50 2.62
CA LYS A 33 -33.77 0.13 2.13
C LYS A 33 -32.32 -0.32 2.33
N ALA A 34 -32.11 -1.32 3.19
CA ALA A 34 -30.82 -1.97 3.35
C ALA A 34 -30.33 -2.43 1.97
N PRO A 35 -29.03 -2.33 1.64
CA PRO A 35 -28.52 -2.83 0.38
C PRO A 35 -28.85 -4.34 0.28
N GLU A 36 -29.74 -4.67 -0.64
CA GLU A 36 -30.13 -6.02 -0.99
C GLU A 36 -28.91 -6.70 -1.64
N ASN A 37 -28.30 -7.62 -0.88
CA ASN A 37 -27.33 -8.68 -1.23
C ASN A 37 -26.05 -8.68 -0.38
N PHE A 38 -26.19 -8.70 0.95
CA PHE A 38 -25.12 -9.23 1.80
C PHE A 38 -25.28 -10.75 1.89
N SER A 39 -24.53 -11.49 1.07
CA SER A 39 -24.50 -12.95 1.15
C SER A 39 -23.85 -13.39 2.46
N LEU A 40 -24.67 -13.79 3.42
CA LEU A 40 -24.28 -14.32 4.75
C LEU A 40 -23.52 -15.66 4.68
N ASN A 41 -23.35 -16.23 3.49
CA ASN A 41 -22.73 -17.54 3.28
C ASN A 41 -21.28 -17.46 2.82
N LYS A 42 -20.67 -16.28 2.75
CA LYS A 42 -19.22 -16.18 2.50
C LYS A 42 -18.48 -16.63 3.77
N PRO A 43 -17.64 -17.68 3.72
CA PRO A 43 -16.86 -18.09 4.88
C PRO A 43 -16.03 -16.90 5.37
N PRO A 44 -15.91 -16.68 6.69
CA PRO A 44 -15.10 -15.59 7.21
C PRO A 44 -13.67 -15.69 6.67
N LEU A 45 -13.13 -14.57 6.20
CA LEU A 45 -11.73 -14.47 5.81
C LEU A 45 -10.89 -14.86 7.02
N ALA A 46 -10.04 -15.87 6.87
CA ALA A 46 -9.16 -16.32 7.94
C ALA A 46 -7.99 -15.35 8.03
N LEU A 47 -7.64 -14.94 9.26
CA LEU A 47 -6.45 -14.13 9.49
C LEU A 47 -5.22 -14.94 9.06
N VAL A 48 -4.60 -14.49 7.98
CA VAL A 48 -3.34 -15.01 7.44
C VAL A 48 -2.26 -14.70 8.46
N ARG A 49 -1.58 -15.73 8.97
CA ARG A 49 -0.43 -15.56 9.87
C ARG A 49 0.87 -15.37 9.10
N ASP A 50 0.99 -16.05 7.97
CA ASP A 50 2.13 -16.00 7.07
C ASP A 50 1.65 -15.54 5.69
N SER A 51 1.99 -14.30 5.33
CA SER A 51 1.58 -13.67 4.07
C SER A 51 2.09 -14.39 2.83
N GLN A 52 3.11 -15.24 2.96
CA GLN A 52 3.67 -16.06 1.89
C GLN A 52 3.04 -17.46 1.82
N LYS A 53 2.35 -17.91 2.87
CA LYS A 53 1.67 -19.21 2.92
C LYS A 53 0.17 -19.01 3.05
N VAL A 54 -0.44 -18.64 1.94
CA VAL A 54 -1.88 -18.53 1.83
C VAL A 54 -2.41 -19.80 1.17
N GLU A 55 -3.18 -20.59 1.91
CA GLU A 55 -3.75 -21.87 1.44
C GLU A 55 -4.86 -21.67 0.41
N LYS A 56 -5.46 -20.46 0.36
CA LYS A 56 -6.57 -20.10 -0.51
C LYS A 56 -6.21 -18.93 -1.43
N ALA A 57 -6.31 -19.11 -2.74
CA ALA A 57 -6.33 -17.99 -3.67
C ALA A 57 -7.66 -17.22 -3.49
N TYR A 58 -7.58 -15.92 -3.21
CA TYR A 58 -8.77 -15.07 -3.06
C TYR A 58 -9.23 -14.53 -4.41
N SER A 59 -10.51 -14.71 -4.71
CA SER A 59 -11.16 -14.06 -5.85
C SER A 59 -11.64 -12.65 -5.46
N HIS A 60 -11.93 -11.82 -6.46
CA HIS A 60 -12.55 -10.50 -6.20
C HIS A 60 -13.88 -10.63 -5.43
N SER A 61 -14.65 -11.70 -5.65
CA SER A 61 -15.88 -11.94 -4.88
C SER A 61 -15.63 -12.27 -3.41
N ASP A 62 -14.50 -12.90 -3.07
CA ASP A 62 -14.10 -13.11 -1.67
C ASP A 62 -13.76 -11.78 -0.97
N LEU A 63 -13.39 -10.77 -1.76
CA LEU A 63 -12.81 -9.50 -1.32
C LEU A 63 -13.71 -8.29 -1.59
N GLU A 64 -14.98 -8.50 -1.90
CA GLU A 64 -15.94 -7.48 -2.37
C GLU A 64 -16.04 -6.25 -1.44
N GLY A 65 -15.81 -6.42 -0.14
CA GLY A 65 -15.84 -5.32 0.82
C GLY A 65 -14.49 -4.66 1.11
N ILE A 66 -13.40 -5.14 0.50
CA ILE A 66 -12.05 -4.61 0.67
C ILE A 66 -11.75 -3.58 -0.43
N TYR A 67 -12.13 -3.84 -1.67
CA TYR A 67 -11.93 -2.88 -2.77
C TYR A 67 -12.76 -1.61 -2.58
N ARG A 68 -12.13 -0.44 -2.75
CA ARG A 68 -12.80 0.87 -2.66
C ARG A 68 -12.80 1.60 -4.00
N LEU A 69 -11.64 1.70 -4.64
CA LEU A 69 -11.48 2.47 -5.88
C LEU A 69 -10.36 1.89 -6.75
N LYS A 70 -10.63 1.70 -8.05
CA LYS A 70 -9.58 1.42 -9.03
C LYS A 70 -8.98 2.74 -9.49
N ILE A 71 -7.69 2.97 -9.21
CA ILE A 71 -6.97 4.17 -9.68
C ILE A 71 -6.62 4.06 -11.16
N GLY A 72 -6.36 2.84 -11.63
CA GLY A 72 -6.05 2.56 -13.04
C GLY A 72 -4.97 1.49 -13.18
N LYS A 73 -4.29 1.48 -14.33
CA LYS A 73 -3.21 0.55 -14.63
C LYS A 73 -1.86 1.27 -14.72
N ARG A 74 -0.79 0.66 -14.19
CA ARG A 74 0.60 1.13 -14.27
C ARG A 74 1.50 -0.05 -14.55
N ARG A 75 2.31 -0.01 -15.61
CA ARG A 75 3.19 -1.11 -16.03
C ARG A 75 2.49 -2.49 -16.12
N GLY A 76 1.24 -2.49 -16.58
CA GLY A 76 0.43 -3.71 -16.64
C GLY A 76 -0.26 -4.11 -15.33
N LEU A 77 -0.01 -3.41 -14.23
CA LEU A 77 -0.55 -3.70 -12.89
C LEU A 77 -1.78 -2.85 -12.57
N ASP A 78 -2.80 -3.48 -12.02
CA ASP A 78 -3.99 -2.78 -11.55
C ASP A 78 -3.75 -2.19 -10.16
N ILE A 79 -3.98 -0.89 -10.02
CA ILE A 79 -3.77 -0.15 -8.79
C ILE A 79 -5.12 0.09 -8.12
N TRP A 80 -5.26 -0.40 -6.89
CA TRP A 80 -6.50 -0.33 -6.11
C TRP A 80 -6.27 0.41 -4.79
N ILE A 81 -7.16 1.33 -4.46
CA ILE A 81 -7.37 1.75 -3.07
C ILE A 81 -8.26 0.71 -2.40
N VAL A 82 -7.82 0.23 -1.24
CA VAL A 82 -8.51 -0.78 -0.44
C VAL A 82 -8.79 -0.29 0.97
N ASP A 83 -9.77 -0.90 1.63
CA ASP A 83 -10.02 -0.69 3.06
C ASP A 83 -8.91 -1.34 3.90
N GLY A 84 -7.88 -0.59 4.24
CA GLY A 84 -6.75 -1.09 5.01
C GLY A 84 -7.16 -1.58 6.41
N ALA A 85 -8.17 -0.94 7.04
CA ALA A 85 -8.66 -1.36 8.34
C ALA A 85 -9.35 -2.73 8.26
N LYS A 86 -10.10 -2.98 7.20
CA LYS A 86 -10.72 -4.28 6.94
C LYS A 86 -9.69 -5.34 6.59
N VAL A 87 -8.70 -5.03 5.76
CA VAL A 87 -7.57 -5.93 5.48
C VAL A 87 -6.88 -6.33 6.78
N ARG A 88 -6.55 -5.39 7.66
CA ARG A 88 -5.93 -5.69 8.95
C ARG A 88 -6.79 -6.56 9.87
N LYS A 89 -8.10 -6.32 9.88
CA LYS A 89 -9.04 -7.06 10.72
C LYS A 89 -9.30 -8.48 10.21
N GLU A 90 -9.36 -8.66 8.89
CA GLU A 90 -9.91 -9.88 8.26
C GLU A 90 -8.86 -10.72 7.53
N LEU A 91 -7.74 -10.13 7.10
CA LEU A 91 -6.71 -10.80 6.31
C LEU A 91 -5.35 -10.80 7.00
N TYR A 92 -4.77 -9.65 7.27
CA TYR A 92 -3.38 -9.56 7.73
C TYR A 92 -3.12 -8.30 8.55
N ILE A 93 -2.90 -8.48 9.85
CA ILE A 93 -2.84 -7.39 10.85
C ILE A 93 -1.71 -6.38 10.59
N ASP A 94 -0.61 -6.82 9.96
CA ASP A 94 0.53 -5.95 9.65
C ASP A 94 0.45 -5.30 8.25
N PHE A 95 -0.72 -5.29 7.60
CA PHE A 95 -0.91 -4.55 6.35
C PHE A 95 -0.91 -3.03 6.62
N VAL A 96 0.12 -2.34 6.12
CA VAL A 96 0.39 -0.93 6.39
C VAL A 96 0.82 -0.24 5.10
N LEU A 97 0.24 0.93 4.79
CA LEU A 97 0.46 1.77 3.60
C LEU A 97 0.05 1.13 2.26
N GLY A 98 0.60 -0.03 1.92
CA GLY A 98 0.35 -0.70 0.65
C GLY A 98 0.87 -2.14 0.61
N GLY A 99 0.70 -2.78 -0.54
CA GLY A 99 1.19 -4.13 -0.75
C GLY A 99 1.04 -4.61 -2.19
N ASN A 100 1.79 -5.67 -2.52
CA ASN A 100 1.83 -6.29 -3.84
C ASN A 100 1.67 -7.83 -3.78
N ASP A 101 1.27 -8.43 -4.90
CA ASP A 101 1.05 -9.88 -5.08
C ASP A 101 2.29 -10.77 -4.82
N GLN A 102 3.51 -10.22 -4.87
CA GLN A 102 4.73 -10.97 -4.55
C GLN A 102 4.92 -11.08 -3.05
N ARG A 103 4.64 -10.00 -2.31
CA ARG A 103 4.74 -9.93 -0.85
C ARG A 103 3.53 -10.51 -0.12
N TYR A 104 2.34 -10.32 -0.65
CA TYR A 104 1.11 -10.76 0.00
C TYR A 104 0.35 -11.70 -0.94
N LYS A 105 0.40 -13.00 -0.68
CA LYS A 105 -0.25 -14.01 -1.54
C LYS A 105 -1.77 -14.00 -1.48
N PHE A 106 -2.35 -13.19 -0.58
CA PHE A 106 -3.78 -12.92 -0.57
C PHE A 106 -4.19 -11.78 -1.52
N ILE A 107 -3.23 -10.98 -2.01
CA ILE A 107 -3.47 -9.98 -3.05
C ILE A 107 -3.51 -10.71 -4.40
N PRO A 108 -4.56 -10.53 -5.22
CA PRO A 108 -4.61 -11.17 -6.53
C PRO A 108 -3.44 -10.80 -7.44
N ASP A 109 -3.02 -11.76 -8.26
CA ASP A 109 -1.92 -11.57 -9.21
C ASP A 109 -2.18 -10.38 -10.14
N GLY A 110 -1.16 -9.54 -10.30
CA GLY A 110 -1.21 -8.34 -11.13
C GLY A 110 -1.79 -7.11 -10.43
N GLU A 111 -2.03 -7.16 -9.12
CA GLU A 111 -2.55 -6.04 -8.35
C GLU A 111 -1.53 -5.42 -7.40
N ILE A 112 -1.69 -4.11 -7.21
CA ILE A 112 -1.10 -3.32 -6.13
C ILE A 112 -2.23 -2.74 -5.31
N TRP A 113 -2.19 -2.95 -4.00
CA TRP A 113 -3.16 -2.41 -3.06
C TRP A 113 -2.54 -1.26 -2.29
N ILE A 114 -3.31 -0.19 -2.13
CA ILE A 114 -2.96 0.99 -1.35
C ILE A 114 -4.00 1.18 -0.25
N ASP A 115 -3.54 1.36 0.99
CA ASP A 115 -4.39 1.62 2.14
C ASP A 115 -5.11 2.97 1.98
N ASN A 116 -6.44 2.98 2.13
CA ASN A 116 -7.26 4.18 2.06
C ASN A 116 -6.98 5.23 3.16
N SER A 117 -6.17 4.91 4.16
CA SER A 117 -5.72 5.85 5.20
C SER A 117 -4.49 6.67 4.79
N ILE A 118 -3.88 6.38 3.64
CA ILE A 118 -2.75 7.16 3.13
C ILE A 118 -3.19 8.55 2.65
N SER A 119 -2.32 9.55 2.81
CA SER A 119 -2.57 10.89 2.28
C SER A 119 -2.36 10.94 0.76
N VAL A 120 -2.94 11.96 0.11
CA VAL A 120 -2.81 12.13 -1.34
C VAL A 120 -1.36 12.43 -1.75
N GLU A 121 -0.60 13.10 -0.89
CA GLU A 121 0.82 13.42 -1.10
C GLU A 121 1.72 12.18 -1.07
N GLU A 122 1.31 11.14 -0.32
CA GLU A 122 2.06 9.90 -0.13
C GLU A 122 1.68 8.83 -1.16
N LEU A 123 0.50 8.94 -1.76
CA LEU A 123 -0.07 7.96 -2.70
C LEU A 123 0.89 7.55 -3.82
N GLU A 124 1.45 8.52 -4.56
CA GLU A 124 2.31 8.19 -5.71
C GLU A 124 3.63 7.54 -5.25
N PHE A 125 4.17 7.95 -4.11
CA PHE A 125 5.41 7.38 -3.55
C PHE A 125 5.20 5.92 -3.13
N THR A 126 4.08 5.61 -2.47
CA THR A 126 3.74 4.23 -2.14
C THR A 126 3.50 3.39 -3.40
N ILE A 127 2.86 3.93 -4.43
CA ILE A 127 2.71 3.21 -5.71
C ILE A 127 4.09 2.91 -6.33
N ILE A 128 5.02 3.86 -6.33
CA ILE A 128 6.40 3.66 -6.83
C ILE A 128 7.08 2.55 -6.03
N HIS A 129 7.01 2.61 -4.71
CA HIS A 129 7.60 1.61 -3.81
C HIS A 129 7.07 0.22 -4.13
N GLU A 130 5.75 0.04 -4.13
CA GLU A 130 5.12 -1.27 -4.34
C GLU A 130 5.41 -1.86 -5.72
N ILE A 131 5.41 -1.03 -6.77
CA ILE A 131 5.76 -1.49 -8.12
C ILE A 131 7.23 -1.93 -8.17
N PHE A 132 8.14 -1.15 -7.60
CA PHE A 132 9.56 -1.44 -7.66
C PHE A 132 9.92 -2.68 -6.84
N GLU A 133 9.39 -2.79 -5.62
CA GLU A 133 9.55 -3.97 -4.76
C GLU A 133 9.05 -5.23 -5.48
N ARG A 134 7.85 -5.18 -6.04
CA ARG A 134 7.24 -6.30 -6.77
C ARG A 134 8.09 -6.77 -7.95
N GLU A 135 8.58 -5.85 -8.78
CA GLU A 135 9.39 -6.20 -9.95
C GLU A 135 10.72 -6.85 -9.56
N LEU A 136 11.35 -6.38 -8.48
CA LEU A 136 12.57 -7.00 -7.95
C LEU A 136 12.30 -8.39 -7.38
N MET A 137 11.21 -8.56 -6.63
CA MET A 137 10.81 -9.87 -6.09
C MET A 137 10.48 -10.87 -7.22
N LYS A 138 9.83 -10.41 -8.30
CA LYS A 138 9.60 -11.24 -9.50
C LYS A 138 10.88 -11.73 -10.17
N GLN A 139 11.98 -10.99 -10.04
CA GLN A 139 13.30 -11.38 -10.54
C GLN A 139 14.03 -12.33 -9.56
N GLY A 140 13.38 -12.78 -8.49
CA GLY A 140 13.95 -13.69 -7.50
C GLY A 140 14.68 -12.98 -6.36
N MET A 141 14.60 -11.65 -6.26
CA MET A 141 15.18 -10.92 -5.13
C MET A 141 14.41 -11.22 -3.85
N THR A 142 15.14 -11.33 -2.74
CA THR A 142 14.50 -11.47 -1.43
C THR A 142 13.71 -10.21 -1.09
N TYR A 143 12.60 -10.38 -0.37
CA TYR A 143 11.79 -9.24 0.09
C TYR A 143 12.64 -8.17 0.76
N THR A 144 13.51 -8.53 1.70
CA THR A 144 14.29 -7.56 2.48
C THR A 144 15.13 -6.67 1.56
N LYS A 145 15.74 -7.26 0.52
CA LYS A 145 16.56 -6.47 -0.41
C LYS A 145 15.71 -5.67 -1.39
N ALA A 146 14.61 -6.25 -1.86
CA ALA A 146 13.66 -5.56 -2.74
C ALA A 146 13.05 -4.33 -2.05
N HIS A 147 12.65 -4.48 -0.79
CA HIS A 147 12.08 -3.43 0.04
C HIS A 147 13.08 -2.27 0.27
N GLU A 148 14.33 -2.60 0.60
CA GLU A 148 15.39 -1.59 0.78
C GLU A 148 15.62 -0.77 -0.50
N LEU A 149 15.68 -1.45 -1.66
CA LEU A 149 15.89 -0.77 -2.95
C LEU A 149 14.65 0.04 -3.39
N ALA A 150 13.44 -0.46 -3.10
CA ALA A 150 12.20 0.27 -3.34
C ALA A 150 12.12 1.54 -2.50
N ALA A 151 12.49 1.49 -1.22
CA ALA A 151 12.54 2.65 -0.33
C ALA A 151 13.56 3.70 -0.81
N GLN A 152 14.70 3.26 -1.37
CA GLN A 152 15.66 4.17 -1.99
C GLN A 152 15.09 4.85 -3.24
N GLU A 153 14.34 4.12 -4.06
CA GLU A 153 13.73 4.68 -5.27
C GLU A 153 12.59 5.65 -4.94
N GLU A 154 11.79 5.32 -3.92
CA GLU A 154 10.80 6.21 -3.34
C GLU A 154 11.44 7.52 -2.84
N LEU A 155 12.54 7.43 -2.08
CA LEU A 155 13.26 8.59 -1.57
C LEU A 155 13.81 9.48 -2.69
N LYS A 156 14.34 8.89 -3.78
CA LYS A 156 14.77 9.67 -4.96
C LYS A 156 13.60 10.41 -5.59
N ALA A 157 12.43 9.79 -5.68
CA ALA A 157 11.23 10.45 -6.18
C ALA A 157 10.82 11.62 -5.27
N ARG A 158 10.93 11.46 -3.93
CA ARG A 158 10.63 12.52 -2.95
C ARG A 158 11.59 13.69 -3.00
N ILE A 159 12.89 13.44 -3.10
CA ILE A 159 13.93 14.49 -3.11
C ILE A 159 13.86 15.28 -4.41
N ASN A 160 13.54 14.63 -5.52
CA ASN A 160 13.39 15.28 -6.82
C ASN A 160 12.05 16.03 -6.99
N LYS A 161 11.41 16.46 -5.89
CA LYS A 161 10.08 17.13 -5.85
C LYS A 161 9.93 18.40 -6.70
N THR A 162 11.00 18.92 -7.29
CA THR A 162 10.95 20.02 -8.29
C THR A 162 10.41 19.58 -9.65
N ASP A 163 10.37 18.28 -9.88
CA ASP A 163 9.88 17.69 -11.12
C ASP A 163 8.45 17.18 -10.92
N SER A 164 7.56 17.58 -11.83
CA SER A 164 6.23 16.98 -11.96
C SER A 164 6.37 15.45 -12.12
N ILE A 165 5.32 14.69 -11.77
CA ILE A 165 5.22 13.27 -12.13
C ILE A 165 5.52 13.06 -13.64
N ASP A 166 5.17 14.03 -14.48
CA ASP A 166 5.45 14.01 -15.91
C ASP A 166 6.95 14.14 -16.23
N ASP A 167 7.70 14.90 -15.41
CA ASP A 167 9.15 15.10 -15.57
C ASP A 167 9.94 13.87 -15.09
N LEU A 168 9.51 13.24 -13.99
CA LEU A 168 10.06 11.96 -13.52
C LEU A 168 9.82 10.86 -14.54
N ARG A 169 8.64 10.81 -15.17
CA ARG A 169 8.31 9.89 -16.26
C ARG A 169 9.21 10.15 -17.49
N ALA A 170 9.33 11.39 -17.92
CA ALA A 170 10.14 11.75 -19.09
C ALA A 170 11.62 11.35 -18.94
N ARG A 171 12.19 11.52 -17.73
CA ARG A 171 13.57 11.08 -17.45
C ARG A 171 13.74 9.57 -17.55
N TRP A 172 12.81 8.79 -16.99
CA TRP A 172 12.91 7.34 -16.99
C TRP A 172 12.78 6.74 -18.41
N TYR A 173 11.92 7.32 -19.26
CA TYR A 173 11.82 6.92 -20.67
C TYR A 173 13.09 7.24 -21.47
N LYS A 174 13.69 8.43 -21.27
CA LYS A 174 14.99 8.77 -21.89
C LYS A 174 16.11 7.81 -21.49
N LEU A 175 16.14 7.36 -20.23
CA LEU A 175 17.12 6.39 -19.75
C LEU A 175 16.94 5.02 -20.43
N GLN A 176 15.70 4.55 -20.62
CA GLN A 176 15.44 3.28 -21.32
C GLN A 176 15.76 3.35 -22.82
N GLU A 177 15.46 4.46 -23.50
CA GLU A 177 15.81 4.66 -24.91
C GLU A 177 17.32 4.74 -25.09
N SER A 178 18.02 5.52 -24.27
CA SER A 178 19.48 5.62 -24.33
C SER A 178 20.18 4.28 -24.03
N SER A 179 19.60 3.45 -23.17
CA SER A 179 20.14 2.11 -22.84
C SER A 179 19.94 1.12 -23.99
N LYS A 180 18.80 1.19 -24.70
CA LYS A 180 18.56 0.42 -25.93
C LYS A 180 19.45 0.88 -27.08
N GLU A 181 19.66 2.17 -27.22
CA GLU A 181 20.48 2.75 -28.28
C GLU A 181 21.98 2.44 -28.07
N GLN A 182 22.45 2.40 -26.81
CA GLN A 182 23.80 1.95 -26.47
C GLN A 182 24.02 0.45 -26.64
N GLU A 183 22.98 -0.38 -26.51
CA GLU A 183 23.04 -1.81 -26.88
C GLU A 183 23.12 -2.03 -28.39
N ILE A 184 22.42 -1.20 -29.18
CA ILE A 184 22.41 -1.28 -30.65
C ILE A 184 23.76 -0.85 -31.26
N ILE A 185 24.48 0.07 -30.60
CA ILE A 185 25.75 0.63 -31.11
C ILE A 185 26.98 -0.20 -30.71
N LYS A 186 26.86 -1.21 -29.82
CA LYS A 186 27.98 -2.12 -29.57
C LYS A 186 28.19 -3.04 -30.79
N PRO A 187 29.31 -2.93 -31.53
CA PRO A 187 29.56 -3.87 -32.61
C PRO A 187 29.68 -5.28 -32.05
N LYS A 188 28.96 -6.22 -32.67
CA LYS A 188 29.11 -7.65 -32.43
C LYS A 188 30.55 -8.02 -32.81
N ALA A 189 31.44 -8.07 -31.83
CA ALA A 189 32.84 -8.41 -32.05
C ALA A 189 32.92 -9.75 -32.79
N GLU A 190 33.60 -9.70 -33.91
CA GLU A 190 33.76 -10.71 -34.94
C GLU A 190 34.43 -11.96 -34.36
N GLU A 191 33.72 -13.09 -34.36
CA GLU A 191 34.28 -14.40 -34.09
C GLU A 191 35.01 -14.87 -35.36
N GLN A 192 36.18 -14.29 -35.64
CA GLN A 192 37.08 -14.79 -36.67
C GLN A 192 37.77 -16.06 -36.15
N LYS A 193 37.27 -17.22 -36.59
CA LYS A 193 38.01 -18.48 -36.53
C LYS A 193 39.27 -18.37 -37.38
N PRO A 194 40.47 -18.70 -36.88
CA PRO A 194 41.59 -18.95 -37.79
C PRO A 194 41.35 -20.28 -38.49
N ALA A 195 41.34 -20.22 -39.82
CA ALA A 195 41.49 -21.39 -40.68
C ALA A 195 42.99 -21.65 -40.91
N VAL A 196 43.32 -22.95 -40.89
CA VAL A 196 44.59 -23.62 -41.20
C VAL A 196 45.58 -23.74 -40.03
#